data_AF-A0A1Q3CVG1-F1
#
_entry.id   AF-A0A1Q3CVG1-F1
#
_cell.length_a   1.000
_cell.length_b   1.000
_cell.length_c   1.000
_cell.angle_alpha   90.00
_cell.angle_beta   90.00
_cell.angle_gamma   90.00
#
_symmetry.space_group_name_H-M   'P 1'
#
loop_
_entity.id
_entity.type
_entity.pdbx_description
1 polymer ?
#
loop_
_entity_poly.entity_id
_entity_poly.type
_entity_poly.pdbx_seq_one_letter_code
_entity_poly.pdbx_strand_id
1 'polypeptide(L)'
;HTSVFIQKIITITEWGQPPHHYKHVSSSFDIPVYNYFGYIQAWHHAFLFQNIEGRHSWFFCFDKTFNAKQTIPYWFMDWWTFYGPNQDILPPSVEQAIYTFANNTEDNPFCLTMTSFFIHYKLSWIMYWDYTIEEAPRTLPTLHKQSWTKWWNKY
;
A
#
# COMPACT_ATOMS: atom_id res chain seq x y z
N HIS A 1 -1.21 5.94 15.64
CA HIS A 1 -1.30 5.33 14.30
C HIS A 1 -2.63 4.61 14.20
N THR A 2 -3.22 4.55 13.00
CA THR A 2 -4.36 3.66 12.72
C THR A 2 -3.83 2.41 12.03
N SER A 3 -4.38 1.24 12.39
CA SER A 3 -3.93 -0.04 11.85
C SER A 3 -4.80 -0.50 10.68
N VAL A 4 -4.17 -1.05 9.65
CA VAL A 4 -4.77 -1.57 8.44
C VAL A 4 -4.31 -3.02 8.28
N PHE A 5 -5.26 -3.94 8.36
CA PHE A 5 -5.05 -5.36 8.16
C PHE A 5 -5.57 -5.74 6.77
N ILE A 6 -4.65 -5.94 5.84
CA ILE A 6 -4.99 -6.25 4.45
C ILE A 6 -5.38 -7.73 4.37
N GLN A 7 -6.67 -8.00 4.21
CA GLN A 7 -7.20 -9.36 4.10
C GLN A 7 -7.19 -9.88 2.66
N LYS A 8 -7.45 -9.00 1.69
CA LYS A 8 -7.52 -9.32 0.27
C LYS A 8 -7.35 -8.05 -0.57
N ILE A 9 -6.75 -8.17 -1.75
CA ILE A 9 -6.77 -7.11 -2.78
C ILE A 9 -7.63 -7.60 -3.93
N ILE A 10 -8.81 -7.00 -4.11
CA ILE A 10 -9.78 -7.45 -5.11
C ILE A 10 -9.29 -7.05 -6.51
N THR A 11 -9.17 -8.03 -7.40
CA THR A 11 -8.92 -7.79 -8.83
C THR A 11 -10.21 -7.46 -9.58
N ILE A 12 -10.11 -6.90 -10.79
CA ILE A 12 -11.29 -6.63 -11.62
C ILE A 12 -12.06 -7.92 -11.98
N THR A 13 -11.34 -9.02 -12.19
CA THR A 13 -11.93 -10.34 -12.48
C THR A 13 -12.72 -10.86 -11.29
N GLU A 14 -12.17 -10.71 -10.07
CA GLU A 14 -12.87 -11.08 -8.84
C GLU A 14 -14.00 -10.11 -8.47
N TRP A 15 -13.91 -8.85 -8.90
CA TRP A 15 -15.00 -7.90 -8.71
C TRP A 15 -16.27 -8.36 -9.43
N GLY A 16 -16.09 -8.89 -10.64
CA GLY A 16 -17.16 -9.34 -11.54
C GLY A 16 -17.45 -8.32 -12.66
N GLN A 17 -18.15 -8.78 -13.69
CA GLN A 17 -18.62 -7.92 -14.79
C GLN A 17 -20.10 -7.58 -14.60
N PRO A 18 -20.50 -6.31 -14.85
CA PRO A 18 -19.64 -5.19 -15.22
C PRO A 18 -18.98 -4.50 -14.00
N PRO A 19 -17.79 -3.87 -14.15
CA PRO A 19 -17.05 -3.28 -13.03
C PRO A 19 -17.73 -2.05 -12.40
N HIS A 20 -18.69 -1.46 -13.09
CA HIS A 20 -19.51 -0.36 -12.57
C HIS A 20 -20.66 -0.84 -11.68
N HIS A 21 -20.87 -2.16 -11.55
CA HIS A 21 -21.86 -2.69 -10.62
C HIS A 21 -21.48 -2.35 -9.19
N TYR A 22 -22.46 -1.82 -8.45
CA TYR A 22 -22.28 -1.36 -7.09
C TYR A 22 -22.30 -2.53 -6.11
N LYS A 23 -21.42 -2.48 -5.12
CA LYS A 23 -21.47 -3.32 -3.91
C LYS A 23 -21.83 -2.45 -2.72
N HIS A 24 -22.46 -3.06 -1.74
CA HIS A 24 -22.82 -2.38 -0.50
C HIS A 24 -21.68 -2.44 0.52
N VAL A 25 -21.45 -1.33 1.22
CA VAL A 25 -20.58 -1.33 2.39
C VAL A 25 -21.32 -2.00 3.55
N SER A 26 -20.62 -2.78 4.37
CA SER A 26 -21.22 -3.51 5.50
C SER A 26 -21.65 -2.60 6.66
N SER A 27 -21.23 -1.34 6.68
CA SER A 27 -21.53 -0.36 7.74
C SER A 27 -22.48 0.73 7.25
N SER A 28 -23.20 1.33 8.19
CA SER A 28 -24.14 2.43 7.96
C SER A 28 -23.41 3.71 7.58
N PHE A 29 -23.12 3.89 6.30
CA PHE A 29 -22.65 5.14 5.72
C PHE A 29 -23.76 5.81 4.91
N ASP A 30 -23.72 7.15 4.81
CA ASP A 30 -24.70 7.94 4.04
C ASP A 30 -24.72 7.56 2.55
N ILE A 31 -23.56 7.15 2.02
CA ILE A 31 -23.44 6.55 0.68
C ILE A 31 -23.01 5.09 0.86
N PRO A 32 -23.95 4.15 0.89
CA PRO A 32 -23.65 2.76 1.25
C PRO A 32 -23.18 1.93 0.06
N VAL A 33 -22.83 2.55 -1.07
CA VAL A 33 -22.51 1.86 -2.32
C VAL A 33 -21.22 2.35 -2.96
N TYR A 34 -20.48 1.42 -3.55
CA TYR A 34 -19.25 1.69 -4.28
C TYR A 34 -19.07 0.69 -5.42
N ASN A 35 -18.47 1.13 -6.52
CA ASN A 35 -18.08 0.26 -7.63
C ASN A 35 -16.57 -0.05 -7.57
N TYR A 36 -16.06 -0.82 -8.52
CA TYR A 36 -14.64 -1.20 -8.52
C TYR A 36 -13.69 0.00 -8.58
N PHE A 37 -14.05 1.03 -9.35
CA PHE A 37 -13.25 2.26 -9.44
C PHE A 37 -13.29 3.06 -8.14
N GLY A 38 -14.45 3.13 -7.47
CA GLY A 38 -14.57 3.71 -6.14
C GLY A 38 -13.72 2.97 -5.11
N TYR A 39 -13.66 1.63 -5.19
CA TYR A 39 -12.75 0.82 -4.37
C TYR A 39 -11.27 1.16 -4.60
N ILE A 40 -10.83 1.27 -5.88
CA ILE A 40 -9.46 1.70 -6.20
C ILE A 40 -9.20 3.11 -5.64
N GLN A 41 -10.11 4.05 -5.90
CA GLN A 41 -9.97 5.42 -5.42
C GLN A 41 -9.93 5.49 -3.88
N ALA A 42 -10.64 4.62 -3.17
CA ALA A 42 -10.56 4.55 -1.71
C ALA A 42 -9.14 4.21 -1.23
N TRP A 43 -8.41 3.31 -1.91
CA TRP A 43 -7.01 3.03 -1.59
C TRP A 43 -6.10 4.24 -1.75
N HIS A 44 -6.28 5.03 -2.81
CA HIS A 44 -5.43 6.20 -3.07
C HIS A 44 -5.74 7.39 -2.14
N HIS A 45 -6.97 7.50 -1.62
CA HIS A 45 -7.39 8.64 -0.83
C HIS A 45 -7.47 8.39 0.67
N ALA A 46 -7.87 7.20 1.13
CA ALA A 46 -8.12 6.95 2.55
C ALA A 46 -6.85 7.19 3.40
N PHE A 47 -5.70 6.75 2.88
CA PHE A 47 -4.43 6.86 3.60
C PHE A 47 -3.77 8.24 3.49
N LEU A 48 -4.42 9.18 2.80
CA LEU A 48 -4.08 10.60 2.82
C LEU A 48 -4.72 11.35 4.00
N PHE A 49 -5.53 10.70 4.81
CA PHE A 49 -6.05 11.35 6.01
C PHE A 49 -4.90 11.75 6.96
N GLN A 50 -4.98 12.98 7.46
CA GLN A 50 -4.14 13.53 8.51
C GLN A 50 -5.01 13.99 9.67
N ASN A 51 -4.50 13.88 10.89
CA ASN A 51 -5.16 14.46 12.06
C ASN A 51 -4.87 15.98 12.13
N ILE A 52 -5.56 16.68 13.03
CA ILE A 52 -5.41 18.14 13.20
C ILE A 52 -3.95 18.53 13.52
N GLU A 53 -3.18 17.62 14.09
CA GLU A 53 -1.78 17.84 14.44
C GLU A 53 -0.80 17.54 13.30
N GLY A 54 -1.26 16.98 12.17
CA GLY A 54 -0.40 16.56 11.05
C GLY A 54 0.54 15.38 11.38
N ARG A 55 0.24 14.59 12.42
CA ARG A 55 1.11 13.49 12.91
C ARG A 55 0.49 12.12 12.70
N HIS A 56 -0.48 12.00 11.81
CA HIS A 56 -1.12 10.73 11.55
C HIS A 56 -0.16 9.79 10.80
N SER A 57 -0.21 8.52 11.18
CA SER A 57 0.54 7.45 10.54
C SER A 57 -0.31 6.19 10.49
N TRP A 58 -0.05 5.40 9.46
CA TRP A 58 -0.76 4.17 9.15
C TRP A 58 0.15 2.98 9.40
N PHE A 59 -0.29 2.07 10.25
CA PHE A 59 0.36 0.78 10.41
C PHE A 59 -0.29 -0.22 9.44
N PHE A 60 0.48 -0.77 8.51
CA PHE A 60 0.02 -1.76 7.55
C PHE A 60 0.59 -3.14 7.87
N CYS A 61 -0.24 -4.14 7.70
CA CYS A 61 0.17 -5.54 7.71
C CYS A 61 -0.77 -6.38 6.83
N PHE A 62 -0.24 -7.48 6.28
CA PHE A 62 -1.07 -8.48 5.64
C PHE A 62 -1.67 -9.39 6.71
N ASP A 63 -3.00 -9.56 6.68
CA ASP A 63 -3.69 -10.39 7.65
C ASP A 63 -3.25 -11.86 7.53
N LYS A 64 -3.39 -12.63 8.61
CA LYS A 64 -3.13 -14.07 8.59
C LYS A 64 -3.98 -14.81 7.54
N THR A 65 -5.16 -14.30 7.17
CA THR A 65 -6.03 -14.87 6.13
C THR A 65 -5.64 -14.45 4.71
N PHE A 66 -4.67 -13.53 4.54
CA PHE A 66 -4.25 -13.09 3.21
C PHE A 66 -3.63 -14.24 2.43
N ASN A 67 -4.11 -14.46 1.20
CA ASN A 67 -3.57 -15.45 0.29
C ASN A 67 -2.32 -14.89 -0.41
N ALA A 68 -1.14 -15.32 0.01
CA ALA A 68 0.14 -14.90 -0.57
C ALA A 68 0.31 -15.26 -2.06
N LYS A 69 -0.52 -16.18 -2.59
CA LYS A 69 -0.53 -16.57 -4.01
C LYS A 69 -1.58 -15.83 -4.84
N GLN A 70 -2.33 -14.89 -4.26
CA GLN A 70 -3.31 -14.14 -5.06
C GLN A 70 -2.61 -13.32 -6.15
N THR A 71 -3.28 -13.12 -7.28
CA THR A 71 -2.83 -12.17 -8.29
C THR A 71 -2.96 -10.75 -7.76
N ILE A 72 -1.85 -10.00 -7.78
CA ILE A 72 -1.83 -8.60 -7.37
C ILE A 72 -2.15 -7.71 -8.58
N PRO A 73 -3.17 -6.83 -8.50
CA PRO A 73 -3.53 -5.97 -9.62
C PRO A 73 -2.52 -4.82 -9.79
N TYR A 74 -2.33 -4.36 -11.03
CA TYR A 74 -1.36 -3.29 -11.35
C TYR A 74 -1.60 -1.98 -10.58
N TRP A 75 -2.86 -1.59 -10.36
CA TRP A 75 -3.15 -0.37 -9.60
C TRP A 75 -2.64 -0.46 -8.14
N PHE A 76 -2.57 -1.68 -7.58
CA PHE A 76 -2.03 -1.87 -6.23
C PHE A 76 -0.50 -1.81 -6.26
N MET A 77 0.13 -2.29 -7.33
CA MET A 77 1.58 -2.12 -7.53
C MET A 77 1.94 -0.64 -7.70
N ASP A 78 1.16 0.11 -8.47
CA ASP A 78 1.30 1.56 -8.60
C ASP A 78 1.14 2.25 -7.23
N TRP A 79 0.09 1.92 -6.48
CA TRP A 79 -0.09 2.38 -5.09
C TRP A 79 1.12 2.03 -4.20
N TRP A 80 1.66 0.81 -4.33
CA TRP A 80 2.83 0.37 -3.57
C TRP A 80 4.06 1.22 -3.84
N THR A 81 4.27 1.72 -5.06
CA THR A 81 5.44 2.57 -5.35
C THR A 81 5.48 3.86 -4.52
N PHE A 82 4.31 4.36 -4.10
CA PHE A 82 4.20 5.59 -3.29
C PHE A 82 4.10 5.34 -1.79
N TYR A 83 3.41 4.27 -1.38
CA TYR A 83 3.04 4.04 0.03
C TYR A 83 3.60 2.74 0.62
N GLY A 84 4.20 1.91 -0.24
CA GLY A 84 4.83 0.65 0.13
C GLY A 84 6.29 0.84 0.58
N PRO A 85 6.82 -0.14 1.33
CA PRO A 85 8.24 -0.26 1.65
C PRO A 85 9.15 -0.33 0.42
N ASN A 86 10.32 0.32 0.53
CA ASN A 86 11.45 0.15 -0.38
C ASN A 86 12.60 -0.62 0.30
N GLN A 87 13.69 -0.90 -0.42
CA GLN A 87 14.83 -1.68 0.14
C GLN A 87 15.56 -0.96 1.27
N ASP A 88 15.60 0.38 1.23
CA ASP A 88 16.41 1.20 2.14
C ASP A 88 15.94 1.13 3.61
N ILE A 89 14.70 0.71 3.86
CA ILE A 89 14.16 0.64 5.23
C ILE A 89 14.47 -0.68 5.95
N LEU A 90 15.07 -1.64 5.26
CA LEU A 90 15.32 -2.97 5.79
C LEU A 90 16.74 -3.08 6.36
N PRO A 91 16.94 -3.87 7.43
CA PRO A 91 18.29 -4.16 7.90
C PRO A 91 19.02 -5.10 6.91
N PRO A 92 20.36 -5.07 6.88
CA PRO A 92 21.15 -5.89 5.95
C PRO A 92 20.85 -7.39 6.02
N SER A 93 20.48 -7.92 7.19
CA SER A 93 20.13 -9.33 7.36
C SER A 93 18.84 -9.71 6.62
N VAL A 94 17.85 -8.80 6.55
CA VAL A 94 16.59 -9.04 5.84
C VAL A 94 16.78 -8.81 4.35
N GLU A 95 17.65 -7.88 3.96
CA GLU A 95 18.02 -7.66 2.57
C GLU A 95 18.64 -8.92 1.92
N GLN A 96 19.53 -9.61 2.64
CA GLN A 96 20.05 -10.92 2.21
C GLN A 96 18.94 -11.98 2.04
N ALA A 97 17.93 -11.95 2.90
CA ALA A 97 16.77 -12.83 2.79
C ALA A 97 15.93 -12.51 1.54
N ILE A 98 15.85 -11.24 1.12
CA ILE A 98 15.19 -10.85 -0.14
C ILE A 98 15.93 -11.40 -1.35
N TYR A 99 17.25 -11.28 -1.40
CA TYR A 99 18.03 -11.85 -2.52
C TYR A 99 17.87 -13.38 -2.59
N THR A 100 17.89 -14.04 -1.44
CA THR A 100 17.65 -15.48 -1.35
C THR A 100 16.24 -15.82 -1.83
N PHE A 101 15.23 -15.07 -1.39
CA PHE A 101 13.85 -15.23 -1.84
C PHE A 101 13.76 -15.06 -3.37
N ALA A 102 14.29 -13.97 -3.91
CA ALA A 102 14.28 -13.65 -5.34
C ALA A 102 14.87 -14.79 -6.19
N ASN A 103 16.01 -15.36 -5.77
CA ASN A 103 16.67 -16.45 -6.48
C ASN A 103 15.90 -17.78 -6.44
N ASN A 104 14.98 -17.94 -5.49
CA ASN A 104 14.20 -19.16 -5.30
C ASN A 104 12.72 -19.00 -5.69
N THR A 105 12.33 -17.82 -6.20
CA THR A 105 10.99 -17.57 -6.72
C THR A 105 11.05 -17.28 -8.21
N GLU A 106 10.02 -17.72 -8.95
CA GLU A 106 9.87 -17.34 -10.34
C GLU A 106 9.77 -15.83 -10.46
N ASP A 107 10.49 -15.26 -11.43
CA ASP A 107 10.43 -13.83 -11.72
C ASP A 107 9.01 -13.48 -12.21
N ASN A 108 8.37 -12.55 -11.52
CA ASN A 108 7.08 -12.03 -11.91
C ASN A 108 7.26 -10.58 -12.35
N PRO A 109 7.30 -10.29 -13.66
CA PRO A 109 7.51 -8.92 -14.15
C PRO A 109 6.39 -7.97 -13.73
N PHE A 110 5.27 -8.50 -13.25
CA PHE A 110 4.10 -7.74 -12.84
C PHE A 110 4.01 -7.52 -11.32
N CYS A 111 4.90 -8.11 -10.53
CA CYS A 111 4.94 -7.93 -9.07
C CYS A 111 6.39 -7.78 -8.59
N LEU A 112 6.74 -6.59 -8.12
CA LEU A 112 8.05 -6.29 -7.55
C LEU A 112 8.41 -7.33 -6.48
N THR A 113 9.63 -7.86 -6.54
CA THR A 113 10.17 -8.83 -5.58
C THR A 113 9.95 -8.38 -4.13
N MET A 114 10.10 -7.08 -3.86
CA MET A 114 9.86 -6.50 -2.55
C MET A 114 8.42 -6.70 -2.08
N THR A 115 7.44 -6.40 -2.93
CA THR A 115 6.01 -6.59 -2.62
C THR A 115 5.72 -8.07 -2.38
N SER A 116 6.22 -8.95 -3.25
CA SER A 116 6.09 -10.41 -3.10
C SER A 116 6.68 -10.91 -1.78
N PHE A 117 7.84 -10.40 -1.39
CA PHE A 117 8.49 -10.74 -0.12
C PHE A 117 7.67 -10.28 1.09
N PHE A 118 7.22 -9.02 1.10
CA PHE A 118 6.38 -8.49 2.17
C PHE A 118 5.05 -9.24 2.31
N ILE A 119 4.43 -9.63 1.19
CA ILE A 119 3.23 -10.46 1.17
C ILE A 119 3.51 -11.85 1.72
N HIS A 120 4.56 -12.51 1.23
CA HIS A 120 4.88 -13.89 1.57
C HIS A 120 5.16 -14.05 3.07
N TYR A 121 5.99 -13.15 3.62
CA TYR A 121 6.36 -13.16 5.03
C TYR A 121 5.42 -12.33 5.92
N LYS A 122 4.36 -11.75 5.34
CA LYS A 122 3.36 -10.90 6.03
C LYS A 122 4.01 -9.80 6.87
N LEU A 123 5.04 -9.18 6.31
CA LEU A 123 5.78 -8.15 7.00
C LEU A 123 4.92 -6.89 7.17
N SER A 124 5.15 -6.21 8.30
CA SER A 124 4.42 -5.01 8.65
C SER A 124 5.29 -3.77 8.43
N TRP A 125 4.65 -2.65 8.12
CA TRP A 125 5.32 -1.37 7.97
C TRP A 125 4.44 -0.23 8.48
N ILE A 126 5.09 0.89 8.79
CA ILE A 126 4.41 2.15 9.06
C ILE A 126 4.60 3.04 7.84
N MET A 127 3.51 3.65 7.38
CA MET A 127 3.52 4.71 6.38
C MET A 127 3.07 6.01 7.04
N TYR A 128 3.78 7.09 6.75
CA TYR A 128 3.31 8.45 7.01
C TYR A 128 3.67 9.32 5.82
N TRP A 129 3.03 10.48 5.72
CA TRP A 129 3.35 11.44 4.68
C TRP A 129 3.25 12.84 5.26
N ASP A 130 4.02 13.77 4.68
CA ASP A 130 4.02 15.18 5.02
C ASP A 130 4.21 16.03 3.75
N TYR A 131 4.07 17.34 3.87
CA TYR A 131 4.37 18.27 2.80
C TYR A 131 5.78 18.84 2.92
N THR A 132 6.47 18.93 1.79
CA THR A 132 7.73 19.66 1.67
C THR A 132 7.57 20.80 0.67
N ILE A 133 8.20 21.93 0.96
CA ILE A 133 8.22 23.10 0.09
C ILE A 133 9.60 23.13 -0.55
N GLU A 134 9.65 23.02 -1.88
CA GLU A 134 10.88 23.19 -2.63
C GLU A 134 10.96 24.63 -3.14
N GLU A 135 12.01 25.34 -2.72
CA GLU A 135 12.30 26.70 -3.17
C GLU A 135 13.58 26.70 -4.00
N ALA A 136 13.48 27.12 -5.27
CA ALA A 136 14.64 27.31 -6.12
C ALA A 136 14.70 28.75 -6.66
N PRO A 137 15.91 29.35 -6.81
CA PRO A 137 16.06 30.71 -7.28
C PRO A 137 15.38 30.94 -8.63
N ARG A 138 14.55 31.99 -8.72
CA ARG A 138 13.79 32.38 -9.93
C ARG A 138 12.66 31.42 -10.33
N THR A 139 12.20 30.56 -9.42
CA THR A 139 11.00 29.73 -9.61
C THR A 139 9.99 29.97 -8.49
N LEU A 140 8.71 29.68 -8.75
CA LEU A 140 7.69 29.73 -7.71
C LEU A 140 7.90 28.54 -6.74
N PRO A 141 7.73 28.73 -5.42
CA PRO A 141 7.77 27.62 -4.47
C PRO A 141 6.78 26.53 -4.87
N THR A 142 7.25 25.28 -4.88
CA THR A 142 6.41 24.13 -5.23
C THR A 142 6.13 23.31 -3.98
N LEU A 143 4.87 22.94 -3.79
CA LEU A 143 4.44 22.07 -2.69
C LEU A 143 4.49 20.62 -3.16
N HIS A 144 5.28 19.81 -2.49
CA HIS A 144 5.42 18.39 -2.75
C HIS A 144 4.83 17.59 -1.59
N LYS A 145 4.23 16.45 -1.92
CA LYS A 145 3.87 15.44 -0.92
C LYS A 145 5.00 14.44 -0.83
N GLN A 146 5.59 14.30 0.35
CA GLN A 146 6.63 13.32 0.60
C GLN A 146 6.09 12.22 1.51
N SER A 147 6.18 10.98 1.03
CA SER A 147 5.78 9.79 1.79
C SER A 147 7.01 9.12 2.36
N TRP A 148 6.86 8.55 3.54
CA TRP A 148 7.91 7.87 4.27
C TRP A 148 7.38 6.54 4.75
N THR A 149 8.22 5.52 4.66
CA THR A 149 7.91 4.19 5.18
C THR A 149 8.98 3.77 6.17
N LYS A 150 8.57 2.96 7.15
CA LYS A 150 9.46 2.37 8.14
C LYS A 150 9.05 0.93 8.36
N TRP A 151 10.01 0.01 8.27
CA TRP A 151 9.76 -1.38 8.59
C TRP A 151 9.43 -1.53 10.07
N TRP A 152 8.42 -2.34 10.36
CA TRP A 152 7.99 -2.62 11.74
C TRP A 152 8.39 -4.04 12.14
N ASN A 153 9.40 -4.14 13.00
CA ASN A 153 10.02 -5.40 13.39
C ASN A 153 9.73 -5.83 14.84
N LYS A 154 8.77 -5.20 15.51
CA LYS A 154 8.38 -5.59 16.88
C LYS A 154 7.46 -6.81 16.82
N TYR A 155 8.07 -7.99 16.80
CA TYR A 155 7.48 -9.29 17.07
C TYR A 155 8.42 -10.10 17.96
#